data_AF-A0A7S1ZD84-F1
#
_entry.id   AF-A0A7S1ZD84-F1
#
_cell.length_a   1.000
_cell.length_b   1.000
_cell.length_c   1.000
_cell.angle_alpha   90.00
_cell.angle_beta   90.00
_cell.angle_gamma   90.00
#
_symmetry.space_group_name_H-M   'P 1'
#
loop_
_entity.id
_entity.type
_entity.pdbx_description
1 polymer ?
#
loop_
_entity_poly.entity_id
_entity_poly.type
_entity_poly.pdbx_seq_one_letter_code
_entity_poly.pdbx_strand_id
1 'polypeptide(L)'
;GGGLVVVPPFAVEAFVAPVPRRGVGARGGGTSPPSLLSAAAADERDGIIDAVIEEDATSSSSSSSPDPSDVAYRRYEFRTVPKEVRKRKRDVVREALRDLASLSLRDYNWRSSVFKKNEAERQMEESLARMMGEDPAFVRPMDAAEGKRGPLGEAEKQLVDWLSSVIEEEGNRARRIAETDGTLVRPIESDGGPLADLERDVVSFVESIRTAERERWREGKIRPKDLEEGRRGPLGEAEARAVAALEEIGASERMRADAIRARGGEVVRPIDVPGPLGEVEMKVLDLIEAERQRAKDRETAGRLVRPMDASSQSALGDAERQAVAVFNRLKEEEKERLYNIKKVLEENRPMEADRKSLLGLTEAFAVGLLRGPQLFVKVVDRVKELMKSEKLDVEDEERLMRLAPSLNASSTEMKDVDSDLETRSTP
;
A
#
# COMPACT_ATOMS: atom_id res chain seq x y z
N GLY A 1 -3.13 -45.69 -34.22
CA GLY A 1 -3.95 -44.46 -34.14
C GLY A 1 -4.80 -44.55 -32.89
N GLY A 2 -4.54 -43.68 -31.91
CA GLY A 2 -5.25 -43.66 -30.63
C GLY A 2 -4.72 -42.48 -29.83
N GLY A 3 -5.24 -41.30 -30.13
CA GLY A 3 -4.85 -40.04 -29.49
C GLY A 3 -5.52 -39.89 -28.13
N LEU A 4 -4.70 -39.76 -27.09
CA LEU A 4 -5.13 -39.43 -25.74
C LEU A 4 -5.42 -37.92 -25.70
N VAL A 5 -6.70 -37.55 -25.58
CA VAL A 5 -7.11 -36.15 -25.39
C VAL A 5 -6.97 -35.83 -23.91
N VAL A 6 -5.99 -34.99 -23.56
CA VAL A 6 -5.82 -34.44 -22.22
C VAL A 6 -6.75 -33.23 -22.11
N VAL A 7 -7.79 -33.37 -21.27
CA VAL A 7 -8.67 -32.27 -20.87
C VAL A 7 -8.03 -31.57 -19.66
N PRO A 8 -7.75 -30.26 -19.70
CA PRO A 8 -7.23 -29.55 -18.54
C PRO A 8 -8.32 -29.36 -17.46
N PRO A 9 -7.95 -29.38 -16.17
CA PRO A 9 -8.89 -29.16 -15.08
C PRO A 9 -9.34 -27.69 -15.01
N PHE A 10 -10.63 -27.54 -14.74
CA PHE A 10 -11.36 -26.29 -14.55
C PHE A 10 -10.64 -25.32 -13.61
N ALA A 11 -10.44 -24.09 -14.10
CA ALA A 11 -10.15 -22.93 -13.27
C ALA A 11 -11.39 -22.62 -12.42
N VAL A 12 -11.28 -22.83 -11.11
CA VAL A 12 -12.22 -22.29 -10.14
C VAL A 12 -11.76 -20.87 -9.85
N GLU A 13 -12.23 -19.92 -10.65
CA GLU A 13 -12.14 -18.50 -10.33
C GLU A 13 -12.97 -18.24 -9.07
N ALA A 14 -12.30 -17.88 -7.97
CA ALA A 14 -12.94 -17.31 -6.80
C ALA A 14 -13.48 -15.92 -7.19
N PHE A 15 -14.73 -15.92 -7.60
CA PHE A 15 -15.55 -14.75 -7.89
C PHE A 15 -15.74 -13.93 -6.60
N VAL A 16 -14.87 -12.95 -6.35
CA VAL A 16 -15.25 -11.82 -5.50
C VAL A 16 -16.23 -11.01 -6.33
N ALA A 17 -17.52 -11.22 -6.10
CA ALA A 17 -18.58 -10.54 -6.85
C ALA A 17 -18.46 -9.01 -6.67
N PRO A 18 -18.21 -8.24 -7.75
CA PRO A 18 -18.43 -6.80 -7.70
C PRO A 18 -19.94 -6.55 -7.57
N VAL A 19 -20.30 -5.62 -6.68
CA VAL A 19 -21.66 -5.08 -6.56
C VAL A 19 -22.15 -4.68 -7.96
N PRO A 20 -23.26 -5.22 -8.47
CA PRO A 20 -23.76 -4.85 -9.78
C PRO A 20 -24.25 -3.39 -9.74
N ARG A 21 -23.52 -2.48 -10.39
CA ARG A 21 -24.07 -1.19 -10.82
C ARG A 21 -25.20 -1.47 -11.80
N ARG A 22 -26.43 -1.37 -11.33
CA ARG A 22 -27.64 -1.46 -12.14
C ARG A 22 -27.64 -0.30 -13.14
N GLY A 23 -27.25 -0.59 -14.38
CA GLY A 23 -27.43 0.30 -15.51
C GLY A 23 -28.91 0.53 -15.75
N VAL A 24 -29.34 1.79 -15.65
CA VAL A 24 -30.66 2.25 -16.05
C VAL A 24 -30.72 2.20 -17.57
N GLY A 25 -31.23 1.09 -18.10
CA GLY A 25 -31.58 0.94 -19.50
C GLY A 25 -32.86 1.72 -19.81
N ALA A 26 -32.71 2.84 -20.51
CA ALA A 26 -33.79 3.55 -21.16
C ALA A 26 -34.32 2.74 -22.36
N ARG A 27 -35.62 2.44 -22.40
CA ARG A 27 -36.48 2.47 -23.61
C ARG A 27 -37.91 1.97 -23.33
N GLY A 28 -38.88 2.73 -23.86
CA GLY A 28 -40.31 2.40 -23.94
C GLY A 28 -41.10 3.13 -22.85
N GLY A 29 -42.06 4.02 -23.13
CA GLY A 29 -42.84 4.24 -24.34
C GLY A 29 -44.31 4.33 -23.93
N GLY A 30 -44.87 5.55 -23.95
CA GLY A 30 -46.31 5.82 -23.99
C GLY A 30 -47.14 5.48 -22.75
N THR A 31 -47.64 6.51 -22.06
CA THR A 31 -49.04 6.98 -22.14
C THR A 31 -49.33 7.85 -20.92
N SER A 32 -49.52 9.15 -21.15
CA SER A 32 -50.24 10.05 -20.23
C SER A 32 -51.71 9.59 -20.14
N PRO A 33 -52.40 9.78 -18.99
CA PRO A 33 -53.12 11.03 -18.73
C PRO A 33 -53.30 11.32 -17.20
N PRO A 34 -54.22 12.20 -16.78
CA PRO A 34 -54.17 13.65 -16.88
C PRO A 34 -53.99 14.32 -15.51
N SER A 35 -53.48 15.54 -15.56
CA SER A 35 -53.49 16.53 -14.49
C SER A 35 -54.91 16.94 -14.10
N LEU A 36 -55.26 16.86 -12.81
CA LEU A 36 -56.31 17.67 -12.20
C LEU A 36 -56.11 17.81 -10.68
N LEU A 37 -56.19 19.08 -10.23
CA LEU A 37 -56.69 19.56 -8.92
C LEU A 37 -55.83 19.23 -7.68
N SER A 38 -55.16 20.23 -7.11
CA SER A 38 -55.72 21.18 -6.12
C SER A 38 -55.46 20.71 -4.69
N ALA A 39 -54.55 21.39 -3.99
CA ALA A 39 -54.88 22.08 -2.74
C ALA A 39 -53.66 22.86 -2.28
N ALA A 40 -53.81 24.18 -2.27
CA ALA A 40 -53.05 25.05 -1.40
C ALA A 40 -53.40 24.70 0.06
N ALA A 41 -52.39 24.54 0.90
CA ALA A 41 -52.52 24.71 2.34
C ALA A 41 -51.20 25.28 2.85
N ALA A 42 -51.27 26.57 3.19
CA ALA A 42 -50.32 27.23 4.04
C ALA A 42 -50.57 26.79 5.49
N ASP A 43 -49.50 26.52 6.23
CA ASP A 43 -49.41 26.59 7.69
C ASP A 43 -47.90 26.57 8.01
N GLU A 44 -47.24 27.71 8.20
CA GLU A 44 -47.12 28.49 9.45
C GLU A 44 -46.80 27.67 10.71
N ARG A 45 -45.53 27.81 11.13
CA ARG A 45 -45.00 27.89 12.51
C ARG A 45 -44.83 26.59 13.30
N ASP A 46 -43.56 26.23 13.49
CA ASP A 46 -42.84 26.21 14.78
C ASP A 46 -41.41 25.69 14.45
N GLY A 47 -40.31 26.40 14.67
CA GLY A 47 -39.93 27.13 15.86
C GLY A 47 -39.01 26.24 16.71
N ILE A 48 -37.73 26.62 16.83
CA ILE A 48 -36.72 26.15 17.81
C ILE A 48 -35.76 25.04 17.32
N ILE A 49 -34.69 25.45 16.63
CA ILE A 49 -33.25 25.37 17.02
C ILE A 49 -32.45 25.71 15.76
N ASP A 50 -32.11 26.99 15.60
CA ASP A 50 -30.99 27.40 14.76
C ASP A 50 -30.23 28.45 15.56
N ALA A 51 -29.16 28.00 16.22
CA ALA A 51 -28.23 28.86 16.91
C ALA A 51 -26.83 28.65 16.30
N VAL A 52 -26.35 29.76 15.74
CA VAL A 52 -24.96 30.06 15.35
C VAL A 52 -24.61 29.80 13.88
N ILE A 53 -25.22 30.61 13.01
CA ILE A 53 -24.55 31.13 11.80
C ILE A 53 -24.71 32.66 11.87
N GLU A 54 -23.65 33.34 12.33
CA GLU A 54 -23.52 34.79 12.24
C GLU A 54 -23.22 35.15 10.78
N GLU A 55 -24.26 35.49 10.02
CA GLU A 55 -24.12 36.20 8.74
C GLU A 55 -23.82 37.68 9.01
N ASP A 56 -22.63 38.11 8.60
CA ASP A 56 -22.23 39.51 8.51
C ASP A 56 -23.14 40.20 7.47
N ALA A 57 -24.08 41.02 7.96
CA ALA A 57 -24.91 41.88 7.13
C ALA A 57 -24.06 42.88 6.33
N THR A 58 -24.24 42.84 5.01
CA THR A 58 -23.72 43.80 4.06
C THR A 58 -24.60 45.05 4.02
N SER A 59 -23.94 46.20 3.87
CA SER A 59 -24.41 47.47 3.30
C SER A 59 -25.30 48.42 4.13
N SER A 60 -24.77 49.62 4.37
CA SER A 60 -25.47 50.86 3.97
C SER A 60 -24.49 52.03 3.95
N SER A 61 -23.97 52.29 2.75
CA SER A 61 -23.38 53.55 2.34
C SER A 61 -24.44 54.65 2.41
N SER A 62 -24.33 55.56 3.38
CA SER A 62 -25.07 56.82 3.38
C SER A 62 -24.18 57.91 2.81
N SER A 63 -24.52 58.33 1.60
CA SER A 63 -24.08 59.56 0.95
C SER A 63 -24.69 60.76 1.67
N SER A 64 -23.85 61.55 2.35
CA SER A 64 -24.21 62.90 2.80
C SER A 64 -23.27 63.91 2.14
N SER A 65 -23.86 64.77 1.31
CA SER A 65 -23.28 65.95 0.68
C SER A 65 -22.59 66.88 1.69
N PRO A 66 -21.39 67.41 1.41
CA PRO A 66 -20.73 68.37 2.30
C PRO A 66 -21.28 69.78 2.07
N ASP A 67 -21.72 70.40 3.15
CA ASP A 67 -22.15 71.80 3.23
C ASP A 67 -20.92 72.73 3.24
N PRO A 68 -20.78 73.72 2.34
CA PRO A 68 -19.58 74.53 2.20
C PRO A 68 -19.70 75.85 2.95
N SER A 69 -19.75 75.80 4.29
CA SER A 69 -19.49 77.00 5.11
C SER A 69 -19.14 76.64 6.54
N ASP A 70 -17.93 76.15 6.78
CA ASP A 70 -17.31 76.40 8.08
C ASP A 70 -15.80 76.59 7.93
N VAL A 71 -15.46 77.87 7.84
CA VAL A 71 -14.12 78.40 7.65
C VAL A 71 -13.50 78.59 9.02
N ALA A 72 -12.29 78.02 9.15
CA ALA A 72 -11.22 78.48 10.02
C ALA A 72 -11.46 78.37 11.53
N TYR A 73 -11.16 77.20 12.11
CA TYR A 73 -10.39 77.18 13.36
C TYR A 73 -9.42 75.98 13.40
N ARG A 74 -8.15 76.31 13.62
CA ARG A 74 -7.09 75.49 14.22
C ARG A 74 -6.66 74.22 13.47
N ARG A 75 -5.63 74.45 12.67
CA ARG A 75 -4.42 73.62 12.53
C ARG A 75 -3.91 73.16 13.92
N TYR A 76 -4.50 72.08 14.44
CA TYR A 76 -3.79 71.10 15.24
C TYR A 76 -3.66 69.87 14.36
N GLU A 77 -2.42 69.49 14.07
CA GLU A 77 -2.10 68.17 13.53
C GLU A 77 -2.55 67.14 14.58
N PHE A 78 -3.82 66.75 14.50
CA PHE A 78 -4.33 65.60 15.23
C PHE A 78 -3.66 64.41 14.57
N ARG A 79 -2.51 64.04 15.12
CA ARG A 79 -1.79 62.80 14.87
C ARG A 79 -2.84 61.71 15.07
N THR A 80 -3.46 61.27 13.96
CA THR A 80 -4.43 60.19 13.98
C THR A 80 -3.66 58.99 14.47
N VAL A 81 -3.79 58.70 15.77
CA VAL A 81 -3.31 57.46 16.36
C VAL A 81 -3.85 56.38 15.44
N PRO A 82 -2.98 55.56 14.79
CA PRO A 82 -3.47 54.51 13.91
C PRO A 82 -4.46 53.72 14.75
N LYS A 83 -5.73 53.72 14.35
CA LYS A 83 -6.72 52.82 14.94
C LYS A 83 -6.13 51.45 14.67
N GLU A 84 -5.55 50.83 15.70
CA GLU A 84 -5.19 49.42 15.67
C GLU A 84 -6.48 48.70 15.32
N VAL A 85 -6.61 48.37 14.03
CA VAL A 85 -7.71 47.56 13.52
C VAL A 85 -7.54 46.25 14.27
N ARG A 86 -8.39 46.04 15.28
CA ARG A 86 -8.45 44.79 16.01
C ARG A 86 -8.76 43.71 14.97
N LYS A 87 -7.70 43.08 14.44
CA LYS A 87 -7.80 41.96 13.51
C LYS A 87 -8.81 41.00 14.13
N ARG A 88 -9.91 40.71 13.43
CA ARG A 88 -10.91 39.79 13.96
C ARG A 88 -10.18 38.46 14.14
N LYS A 89 -10.50 37.67 15.17
CA LYS A 89 -9.85 36.37 15.40
C LYS A 89 -9.86 35.48 14.14
N ARG A 90 -10.89 35.63 13.29
CA ARG A 90 -11.02 34.99 11.98
C ARG A 90 -9.89 35.36 11.01
N ASP A 91 -9.45 36.61 10.99
CA ASP A 91 -8.39 37.09 10.09
C ASP A 91 -7.04 36.48 10.48
N VAL A 92 -6.77 36.34 11.79
CA VAL A 92 -5.55 35.68 12.29
C VAL A 92 -5.52 34.20 11.90
N VAL A 93 -6.67 33.51 11.97
CA VAL A 93 -6.77 32.11 11.54
C VAL A 93 -6.58 31.97 10.03
N ARG A 94 -7.16 32.86 9.22
CA ARG A 94 -6.97 32.88 7.76
C ARG A 94 -5.51 33.16 7.37
N GLU A 95 -4.88 34.12 8.03
CA GLU A 95 -3.46 34.45 7.85
C GLU A 95 -2.59 33.23 8.19
N ALA A 96 -2.84 32.55 9.32
CA ALA A 96 -2.14 31.32 9.68
C ALA A 96 -2.37 30.17 8.68
N LEU A 97 -3.60 29.99 8.19
CA LEU A 97 -3.91 28.97 7.18
C LEU A 97 -3.23 29.26 5.84
N ARG A 98 -3.18 30.53 5.43
CA ARG A 98 -2.47 30.98 4.23
C ARG A 98 -0.97 30.72 4.36
N ASP A 99 -0.38 31.05 5.49
CA ASP A 99 1.05 30.82 5.74
C ASP A 99 1.38 29.33 5.73
N LEU A 100 0.56 28.49 6.40
CA LEU A 100 0.70 27.04 6.37
C LEU A 100 0.54 26.46 4.97
N ALA A 101 -0.44 26.93 4.19
CA ALA A 101 -0.65 26.52 2.81
C ALA A 101 0.54 26.93 1.91
N SER A 102 1.12 28.12 2.14
CA SER A 102 2.31 28.54 1.42
C SER A 102 3.54 27.69 1.75
N LEU A 103 3.67 27.24 3.01
CA LEU A 103 4.73 26.36 3.46
C LEU A 103 4.54 24.95 2.90
N SER A 104 3.31 24.41 2.91
CA SER A 104 3.00 23.11 2.31
C SER A 104 3.22 23.13 0.79
N LEU A 105 2.93 24.24 0.11
CA LEU A 105 3.22 24.40 -1.32
C LEU A 105 4.74 24.40 -1.60
N ARG A 106 5.55 25.04 -0.74
CA ARG A 106 7.02 25.00 -0.85
C ARG A 106 7.55 23.58 -0.63
N ASP A 107 7.05 22.88 0.38
CA ASP A 107 7.40 21.48 0.65
C ASP A 107 6.98 20.56 -0.51
N TYR A 108 5.79 20.74 -1.06
CA TYR A 108 5.33 20.04 -2.27
C TYR A 108 6.26 20.29 -3.47
N ASN A 109 6.62 21.55 -3.74
CA ASN A 109 7.52 21.90 -4.84
C ASN A 109 8.91 21.27 -4.64
N TRP A 110 9.41 21.24 -3.41
CA TRP A 110 10.67 20.58 -3.08
C TRP A 110 10.57 19.07 -3.31
N ARG A 111 9.59 18.38 -2.72
CA ARG A 111 9.41 16.93 -2.88
C ARG A 111 9.18 16.53 -4.32
N SER A 112 8.26 17.19 -5.02
CA SER A 112 7.97 16.91 -6.43
C SER A 112 9.20 17.15 -7.32
N SER A 113 10.02 18.16 -7.04
CA SER A 113 11.28 18.37 -7.76
C SER A 113 12.29 17.24 -7.53
N VAL A 114 12.43 16.76 -6.28
CA VAL A 114 13.31 15.65 -5.94
C VAL A 114 12.82 14.36 -6.60
N PHE A 115 11.51 14.08 -6.55
CA PHE A 115 10.90 12.93 -7.22
C PHE A 115 11.10 12.97 -8.74
N LYS A 116 10.80 14.10 -9.39
CA LYS A 116 10.99 14.26 -10.85
C LYS A 116 12.45 14.14 -11.24
N LYS A 117 13.37 14.68 -10.44
CA LYS A 117 14.80 14.57 -10.68
C LYS A 117 15.27 13.11 -10.58
N ASN A 118 14.89 12.41 -9.50
CA ASN A 118 15.25 11.01 -9.32
C ASN A 118 14.65 10.12 -10.42
N GLU A 119 13.41 10.39 -10.84
CA GLU A 119 12.75 9.65 -11.92
C GLU A 119 13.41 9.94 -13.29
N ALA A 120 13.81 11.18 -13.55
CA ALA A 120 14.52 11.54 -14.78
C ALA A 120 15.94 10.95 -14.82
N GLU A 121 16.67 11.01 -13.71
CA GLU A 121 18.00 10.36 -13.57
C GLU A 121 17.87 8.86 -13.82
N ARG A 122 16.82 8.24 -13.28
CA ARG A 122 16.55 6.83 -13.47
C ARG A 122 16.18 6.47 -14.93
N GLN A 123 15.30 7.23 -15.57
CA GLN A 123 14.98 7.02 -16.98
C GLN A 123 16.20 7.22 -17.88
N MET A 124 17.07 8.16 -17.52
CA MET A 124 18.34 8.37 -18.21
C MET A 124 19.26 7.16 -18.04
N GLU A 125 19.44 6.65 -16.83
CA GLU A 125 20.20 5.44 -16.54
C GLU A 125 19.65 4.22 -17.30
N GLU A 126 18.33 4.01 -17.28
CA GLU A 126 17.68 2.92 -18.02
C GLU A 126 17.87 3.06 -19.54
N SER A 127 17.82 4.30 -20.08
CA SER A 127 18.07 4.55 -21.50
C SER A 127 19.53 4.31 -21.89
N LEU A 128 20.47 4.69 -21.02
CA LEU A 128 21.91 4.46 -21.21
C LEU A 128 22.22 2.96 -21.17
N ALA A 129 21.69 2.23 -20.20
CA ALA A 129 21.85 0.78 -20.10
C ALA A 129 21.36 0.09 -21.39
N ARG A 130 20.16 0.46 -21.88
CA ARG A 130 19.62 -0.06 -23.15
C ARG A 130 20.51 0.25 -24.36
N MET A 131 21.11 1.44 -24.44
CA MET A 131 22.02 1.79 -25.53
C MET A 131 23.34 1.02 -25.47
N MET A 132 23.81 0.69 -24.27
CA MET A 132 25.00 -0.13 -24.06
C MET A 132 24.75 -1.63 -24.26
N GLY A 133 23.48 -2.04 -24.47
CA GLY A 133 23.08 -3.44 -24.53
C GLY A 133 23.14 -4.14 -23.17
N GLU A 134 23.20 -3.36 -22.09
CA GLU A 134 23.20 -3.83 -20.71
C GLU A 134 21.78 -3.84 -20.15
N ASP A 135 21.45 -4.86 -19.36
CA ASP A 135 20.20 -4.86 -18.60
C ASP A 135 20.31 -3.81 -17.49
N PRO A 136 19.28 -2.96 -17.28
CA PRO A 136 19.32 -1.97 -16.23
C PRO A 136 19.56 -2.64 -14.89
N ALA A 137 20.61 -2.15 -14.29
CA ALA A 137 21.15 -2.49 -13.00
C ALA A 137 20.09 -2.77 -11.91
N PHE A 138 19.09 -1.89 -11.78
CA PHE A 138 18.02 -2.03 -10.81
C PHE A 138 16.68 -1.72 -11.47
N VAL A 139 15.86 -2.76 -11.66
CA VAL A 139 14.47 -2.62 -12.08
C VAL A 139 13.59 -2.73 -10.84
N ARG A 140 12.95 -1.62 -10.42
CA ARG A 140 11.87 -1.72 -9.42
C ARG A 140 10.77 -2.62 -9.97
N PRO A 141 10.09 -3.40 -9.11
CA PRO A 141 9.04 -4.31 -9.58
C PRO A 141 7.93 -3.62 -10.40
N MET A 142 7.58 -2.36 -10.10
CA MET A 142 6.64 -1.60 -10.94
C MET A 142 7.15 -1.32 -12.37
N ASP A 143 8.46 -1.29 -12.63
CA ASP A 143 9.02 -0.91 -13.94
C ASP A 143 9.35 -2.10 -14.84
N ALA A 144 9.09 -3.32 -14.35
CA ALA A 144 9.06 -4.49 -15.22
C ALA A 144 8.03 -4.28 -16.34
N ALA A 145 8.35 -4.77 -17.55
CA ALA A 145 7.42 -4.76 -18.68
C ALA A 145 6.07 -5.37 -18.27
N GLU A 146 4.95 -4.90 -18.83
CA GLU A 146 3.60 -5.29 -18.37
C GLU A 146 3.36 -6.80 -18.33
N GLY A 147 3.96 -7.57 -19.25
CA GLY A 147 3.87 -9.04 -19.26
C GLY A 147 4.78 -9.76 -18.25
N LYS A 148 5.70 -9.05 -17.59
CA LYS A 148 6.64 -9.56 -16.57
C LYS A 148 6.40 -8.97 -15.19
N ARG A 149 5.46 -8.01 -15.06
CA ARG A 149 5.12 -7.39 -13.78
C ARG A 149 4.38 -8.41 -12.92
N GLY A 150 4.98 -8.82 -11.81
CA GLY A 150 4.33 -9.68 -10.82
C GLY A 150 3.20 -8.95 -10.08
N PRO A 151 2.37 -9.65 -9.29
CA PRO A 151 1.28 -9.04 -8.51
C PRO A 151 1.78 -7.98 -7.53
N LEU A 152 3.01 -8.14 -7.01
CA LEU A 152 3.64 -7.12 -6.17
C LEU A 152 3.98 -5.85 -6.96
N GLY A 153 4.45 -5.98 -8.20
CA GLY A 153 4.74 -4.83 -9.06
C GLY A 153 3.48 -4.10 -9.49
N GLU A 154 2.37 -4.82 -9.70
CA GLU A 154 1.07 -4.20 -9.95
C GLU A 154 0.55 -3.44 -8.74
N ALA A 155 0.65 -4.02 -7.54
CA ALA A 155 0.26 -3.36 -6.30
C ALA A 155 1.14 -2.13 -6.00
N GLU A 156 2.47 -2.24 -6.20
CA GLU A 156 3.38 -1.10 -6.06
C GLU A 156 3.02 0.00 -7.05
N LYS A 157 2.83 -0.34 -8.33
CA LYS A 157 2.43 0.64 -9.35
C LYS A 157 1.14 1.35 -8.97
N GLN A 158 0.09 0.61 -8.60
CA GLN A 158 -1.19 1.20 -8.18
C GLN A 158 -1.03 2.12 -6.97
N LEU A 159 -0.22 1.71 -5.98
CA LEU A 159 0.03 2.51 -4.79
C LEU A 159 0.82 3.78 -5.11
N VAL A 160 1.86 3.69 -5.94
CA VAL A 160 2.67 4.84 -6.35
C VAL A 160 1.86 5.80 -7.19
N ASP A 161 1.07 5.31 -8.15
CA ASP A 161 0.17 6.12 -8.98
C ASP A 161 -0.88 6.83 -8.11
N TRP A 162 -1.46 6.12 -7.13
CA TRP A 162 -2.40 6.67 -6.17
C TRP A 162 -1.74 7.75 -5.30
N LEU A 163 -0.58 7.48 -4.71
CA LEU A 163 0.16 8.44 -3.88
C LEU A 163 0.60 9.68 -4.67
N SER A 164 1.05 9.51 -5.92
CA SER A 164 1.40 10.62 -6.80
C SER A 164 0.18 11.51 -7.05
N SER A 165 -0.97 10.89 -7.34
CA SER A 165 -2.24 11.60 -7.53
C SER A 165 -2.68 12.35 -6.27
N VAL A 166 -2.56 11.72 -5.08
CA VAL A 166 -2.84 12.37 -3.78
C VAL A 166 -1.93 13.59 -3.56
N ILE A 167 -0.63 13.45 -3.83
CA ILE A 167 0.35 14.51 -3.64
C ILE A 167 0.05 15.69 -4.57
N GLU A 168 -0.26 15.42 -5.84
CA GLU A 168 -0.64 16.45 -6.82
C GLU A 168 -1.96 17.14 -6.45
N GLU A 169 -2.98 16.37 -6.05
CA GLU A 169 -4.24 16.91 -5.56
C GLU A 169 -4.01 17.85 -4.37
N GLU A 170 -3.17 17.44 -3.43
CA GLU A 170 -2.90 18.22 -2.23
C GLU A 170 -2.04 19.47 -2.51
N GLY A 171 -1.12 19.38 -3.48
CA GLY A 171 -0.41 20.54 -4.01
C GLY A 171 -1.36 21.54 -4.66
N ASN A 172 -2.34 21.07 -5.43
CA ASN A 172 -3.36 21.91 -6.05
C ASN A 172 -4.28 22.54 -5.01
N ARG A 173 -4.67 21.82 -3.96
CA ARG A 173 -5.48 22.35 -2.87
C ARG A 173 -4.73 23.40 -2.06
N ALA A 174 -3.47 23.15 -1.71
CA ALA A 174 -2.61 24.12 -1.04
C ALA A 174 -2.45 25.41 -1.88
N ARG A 175 -2.29 25.27 -3.21
CA ARG A 175 -2.25 26.42 -4.12
C ARG A 175 -3.55 27.22 -4.08
N ARG A 176 -4.72 26.57 -4.14
CA ARG A 176 -6.02 27.25 -4.02
C ARG A 176 -6.14 28.01 -2.71
N ILE A 177 -5.82 27.38 -1.57
CA ILE A 177 -5.90 28.03 -0.24
C ILE A 177 -4.98 29.27 -0.18
N ALA A 178 -3.80 29.20 -0.79
CA ALA A 178 -2.87 30.33 -0.85
C ALA A 178 -3.38 31.48 -1.75
N GLU A 179 -4.08 31.14 -2.84
CA GLU A 179 -4.69 32.09 -3.78
C GLU A 179 -5.98 32.73 -3.23
N THR A 180 -6.79 31.98 -2.49
CA THR A 180 -8.08 32.44 -1.94
C THR A 180 -7.96 33.08 -0.55
N ASP A 181 -6.83 33.72 -0.25
CA ASP A 181 -6.56 34.40 1.02
C ASP A 181 -6.82 33.54 2.28
N GLY A 182 -6.51 32.24 2.21
CA GLY A 182 -6.59 31.32 3.35
C GLY A 182 -8.00 30.77 3.61
N THR A 183 -8.93 30.83 2.65
CA THR A 183 -10.19 30.07 2.77
C THR A 183 -9.90 28.58 2.74
N LEU A 184 -10.46 27.84 3.70
CA LEU A 184 -10.36 26.39 3.71
C LEU A 184 -11.07 25.81 2.48
N VAL A 185 -10.34 25.04 1.69
CA VAL A 185 -10.88 24.28 0.55
C VAL A 185 -10.97 22.82 0.96
N ARG A 186 -12.14 22.20 0.84
CA ARG A 186 -12.31 20.77 1.13
C ARG A 186 -11.80 19.91 -0.03
N PRO A 187 -11.31 18.67 0.22
CA PRO A 187 -10.96 17.75 -0.85
C PRO A 187 -12.08 17.58 -1.90
N ILE A 188 -13.34 17.45 -1.49
CA ILE A 188 -14.50 17.31 -2.42
C ILE A 188 -14.74 18.55 -3.31
N GLU A 189 -14.21 19.70 -2.94
CA GLU A 189 -14.27 20.97 -3.70
C GLU A 189 -13.07 21.13 -4.65
N SER A 190 -12.11 20.20 -4.62
CA SER A 190 -11.03 20.13 -5.61
C SER A 190 -11.55 19.60 -6.95
N ASP A 191 -10.80 19.76 -8.04
CA ASP A 191 -11.20 19.31 -9.39
C ASP A 191 -11.06 17.78 -9.57
N GLY A 192 -11.39 17.01 -8.53
CA GLY A 192 -11.25 15.56 -8.47
C GLY A 192 -9.90 15.10 -7.93
N GLY A 193 -9.76 13.78 -7.85
CA GLY A 193 -8.60 13.11 -7.28
C GLY A 193 -8.99 12.06 -6.25
N PRO A 194 -8.04 11.22 -5.83
CA PRO A 194 -8.29 10.12 -4.90
C PRO A 194 -8.81 10.58 -3.53
N LEU A 195 -8.41 11.75 -3.02
CA LEU A 195 -8.93 12.26 -1.76
C LEU A 195 -10.33 12.83 -1.92
N ALA A 196 -10.57 13.57 -3.00
CA ALA A 196 -11.90 14.07 -3.35
C ALA A 196 -12.91 12.92 -3.52
N ASP A 197 -12.52 11.86 -4.20
CA ASP A 197 -13.37 10.67 -4.41
C ASP A 197 -13.62 9.94 -3.09
N LEU A 198 -12.60 9.77 -2.24
CA LEU A 198 -12.76 9.17 -0.91
C LEU A 198 -13.66 10.03 -0.01
N GLU A 199 -13.47 11.34 0.00
CA GLU A 199 -14.35 12.24 0.76
C GLU A 199 -15.78 12.18 0.20
N ARG A 200 -15.96 12.14 -1.11
CA ARG A 200 -17.28 12.00 -1.75
C ARG A 200 -17.95 10.68 -1.36
N ASP A 201 -17.21 9.58 -1.32
CA ASP A 201 -17.72 8.27 -0.89
C ASP A 201 -18.12 8.29 0.58
N VAL A 202 -17.30 8.88 1.46
CA VAL A 202 -17.62 9.01 2.89
C VAL A 202 -18.80 9.95 3.12
N VAL A 203 -18.84 11.11 2.44
CA VAL A 203 -19.92 12.08 2.55
C VAL A 203 -21.23 11.49 2.03
N SER A 204 -21.20 10.83 0.87
CA SER A 204 -22.38 10.16 0.31
C SER A 204 -22.85 9.00 1.19
N PHE A 205 -21.95 8.25 1.81
CA PHE A 205 -22.28 7.24 2.80
C PHE A 205 -22.98 7.85 4.02
N VAL A 206 -22.41 8.91 4.62
CA VAL A 206 -23.03 9.59 5.78
C VAL A 206 -24.37 10.23 5.39
N GLU A 207 -24.49 10.78 4.19
CA GLU A 207 -25.71 11.37 3.68
C GLU A 207 -26.79 10.33 3.39
N SER A 208 -26.41 9.14 2.91
CA SER A 208 -27.31 7.99 2.76
C SER A 208 -27.85 7.51 4.12
N ILE A 209 -27.03 7.55 5.18
CA ILE A 209 -27.50 7.28 6.54
C ILE A 209 -28.48 8.38 6.97
N ARG A 210 -28.12 9.64 6.84
CA ARG A 210 -28.99 10.76 7.25
C ARG A 210 -30.32 10.76 6.52
N THR A 211 -30.32 10.50 5.22
CA THR A 211 -31.56 10.44 4.40
C THR A 211 -32.44 9.27 4.83
N ALA A 212 -31.87 8.07 4.98
CA ALA A 212 -32.61 6.91 5.48
C ALA A 212 -33.16 7.13 6.90
N GLU A 213 -32.39 7.76 7.79
CA GLU A 213 -32.84 8.09 9.16
C GLU A 213 -34.00 9.09 9.16
N ARG A 214 -33.95 10.11 8.28
CA ARG A 214 -35.07 11.05 8.10
C ARG A 214 -36.31 10.31 7.58
N GLU A 215 -36.15 9.40 6.63
CA GLU A 215 -37.26 8.60 6.10
C GLU A 215 -37.85 7.66 7.15
N ARG A 216 -36.99 7.00 7.94
CA ARG A 216 -37.40 6.18 9.10
C ARG A 216 -38.24 6.98 10.08
N TRP A 217 -37.77 8.17 10.43
CA TRP A 217 -38.47 9.09 11.33
C TRP A 217 -39.83 9.51 10.77
N ARG A 218 -39.88 9.90 9.49
CA ARG A 218 -41.15 10.28 8.83
C ARG A 218 -42.17 9.15 8.78
N GLU A 219 -41.73 7.91 8.55
CA GLU A 219 -42.60 6.73 8.51
C GLU A 219 -42.95 6.19 9.92
N GLY A 220 -42.39 6.77 10.99
CA GLY A 220 -42.63 6.32 12.37
C GLY A 220 -42.07 4.92 12.67
N LYS A 221 -41.08 4.46 11.90
CA LYS A 221 -40.49 3.13 12.05
C LYS A 221 -39.42 3.14 13.12
N ILE A 222 -39.39 2.10 13.96
CA ILE A 222 -38.43 2.01 15.06
C ILE A 222 -37.08 1.48 14.55
N ARG A 223 -37.08 0.45 13.70
CA ARG A 223 -35.84 -0.19 13.25
C ARG A 223 -35.45 0.22 11.83
N PRO A 224 -34.15 0.45 11.57
CA PRO A 224 -33.64 0.71 10.22
C PRO A 224 -34.08 -0.30 9.15
N LYS A 225 -34.13 -1.60 9.46
CA LYS A 225 -34.56 -2.63 8.50
C LYS A 225 -36.02 -2.54 8.07
N ASP A 226 -36.88 -1.92 8.87
CA ASP A 226 -38.32 -1.89 8.61
C ASP A 226 -38.66 -0.92 7.45
N LEU A 227 -37.69 -0.10 7.00
CA LEU A 227 -37.79 0.70 5.77
C LEU A 227 -37.85 -0.19 4.53
N GLU A 228 -38.57 0.29 3.50
CA GLU A 228 -38.63 -0.34 2.19
C GLU A 228 -37.22 -0.42 1.56
N GLU A 229 -36.95 -1.48 0.81
CA GLU A 229 -35.59 -1.78 0.30
C GLU A 229 -34.97 -0.64 -0.53
N GLY A 230 -35.79 0.14 -1.27
CA GLY A 230 -35.30 1.28 -2.05
C GLY A 230 -34.98 2.54 -1.24
N ARG A 231 -35.45 2.61 0.01
CA ARG A 231 -35.29 3.72 0.96
C ARG A 231 -34.36 3.37 2.12
N ARG A 232 -33.94 2.11 2.16
CA ARG A 232 -33.11 1.56 3.21
C ARG A 232 -31.67 2.06 3.01
N GLY A 233 -31.15 2.77 4.00
CA GLY A 233 -29.74 3.14 4.03
C GLY A 233 -28.84 1.95 4.33
N PRO A 234 -27.51 2.15 4.33
CA PRO A 234 -26.53 1.07 4.53
C PRO A 234 -26.69 0.36 5.89
N LEU A 235 -27.10 1.09 6.92
CA LEU A 235 -27.36 0.51 8.25
C LEU A 235 -28.57 -0.42 8.25
N GLY A 236 -29.64 -0.03 7.55
CA GLY A 236 -30.83 -0.87 7.40
C GLY A 236 -30.53 -2.11 6.57
N GLU A 237 -29.70 -2.00 5.52
CA GLU A 237 -29.29 -3.16 4.71
C GLU A 237 -28.45 -4.14 5.53
N ALA A 238 -27.51 -3.63 6.32
CA ALA A 238 -26.70 -4.43 7.23
C ALA A 238 -27.57 -5.13 8.29
N GLU A 239 -28.52 -4.42 8.89
CA GLU A 239 -29.47 -5.00 9.86
C GLU A 239 -30.36 -6.05 9.19
N ALA A 240 -30.91 -5.78 8.01
CA ALA A 240 -31.74 -6.72 7.27
C ALA A 240 -30.96 -7.99 6.91
N ARG A 241 -29.70 -7.86 6.47
CA ARG A 241 -28.82 -9.01 6.19
C ARG A 241 -28.52 -9.80 7.46
N ALA A 242 -28.23 -9.12 8.57
CA ALA A 242 -27.97 -9.77 9.85
C ALA A 242 -29.21 -10.51 10.37
N VAL A 243 -30.39 -9.90 10.23
CA VAL A 243 -31.66 -10.53 10.62
C VAL A 243 -31.98 -11.72 9.72
N ALA A 244 -31.81 -11.61 8.41
CA ALA A 244 -32.01 -12.73 7.50
C ALA A 244 -31.10 -13.92 7.85
N ALA A 245 -29.83 -13.66 8.18
CA ALA A 245 -28.91 -14.69 8.65
C ALA A 245 -29.36 -15.32 9.98
N LEU A 246 -29.88 -14.51 10.92
CA LEU A 246 -30.43 -15.02 12.19
C LEU A 246 -31.73 -15.81 11.99
N GLU A 247 -32.57 -15.44 11.02
CA GLU A 247 -33.79 -16.16 10.67
C GLU A 247 -33.46 -17.50 10.03
N GLU A 248 -32.44 -17.56 9.18
CA GLU A 248 -31.93 -18.81 8.60
C GLU A 248 -31.37 -19.75 9.69
N ILE A 249 -30.59 -19.20 10.63
CA ILE A 249 -30.14 -19.93 11.82
C ILE A 249 -31.35 -20.42 12.62
N GLY A 250 -32.32 -19.56 12.88
CA GLY A 250 -33.53 -19.90 13.65
C GLY A 250 -34.37 -20.98 12.98
N ALA A 251 -34.51 -20.96 11.64
CA ALA A 251 -35.20 -22.00 10.88
C ALA A 251 -34.48 -23.35 11.00
N SER A 252 -33.15 -23.33 10.91
CA SER A 252 -32.30 -24.52 11.10
C SER A 252 -32.44 -25.10 12.51
N GLU A 253 -32.47 -24.24 13.52
CA GLU A 253 -32.67 -24.64 14.92
C GLU A 253 -34.07 -25.21 15.19
N ARG A 254 -35.12 -24.69 14.53
CA ARG A 254 -36.46 -25.28 14.61
C ARG A 254 -36.49 -26.68 14.00
N MET A 255 -35.89 -26.85 12.82
CA MET A 255 -35.75 -28.18 12.20
C MET A 255 -35.01 -29.15 13.12
N ARG A 256 -33.95 -28.68 13.81
CA ARG A 256 -33.24 -29.46 14.82
C ARG A 256 -34.12 -29.83 16.00
N ALA A 257 -34.90 -28.88 16.53
CA ALA A 257 -35.82 -29.14 17.64
C ALA A 257 -36.91 -30.16 17.27
N ASP A 258 -37.44 -30.09 16.05
CA ASP A 258 -38.42 -31.05 15.55
C ASP A 258 -37.80 -32.44 15.35
N ALA A 259 -36.55 -32.53 14.87
CA ALA A 259 -35.81 -33.77 14.79
C ALA A 259 -35.55 -34.40 16.17
N ILE A 260 -35.18 -33.60 17.18
CA ILE A 260 -35.03 -34.04 18.57
C ILE A 260 -36.35 -34.60 19.11
N ARG A 261 -37.46 -33.90 18.85
CA ARG A 261 -38.80 -34.33 19.27
C ARG A 261 -39.20 -35.66 18.61
N ALA A 262 -38.93 -35.81 17.32
CA ALA A 262 -39.22 -37.04 16.57
C ALA A 262 -38.42 -38.25 17.05
N ARG A 263 -37.19 -38.04 17.54
CA ARG A 263 -36.31 -39.09 18.09
C ARG A 263 -36.53 -39.38 19.58
N GLY A 264 -37.58 -38.82 20.19
CA GLY A 264 -37.88 -39.07 21.60
C GLY A 264 -36.94 -38.37 22.59
N GLY A 265 -36.35 -37.24 22.20
CA GLY A 265 -35.47 -36.43 23.06
C GLY A 265 -33.99 -36.70 22.91
N GLU A 266 -33.59 -37.52 21.93
CA GLU A 266 -32.17 -37.69 21.58
C GLU A 266 -31.59 -36.36 21.05
N VAL A 267 -30.41 -35.98 21.56
CA VAL A 267 -29.72 -34.75 21.14
C VAL A 267 -29.24 -34.89 19.70
N VAL A 268 -29.77 -34.03 18.81
CA VAL A 268 -29.34 -33.93 17.41
C VAL A 268 -28.29 -32.83 17.29
N ARG A 269 -27.17 -33.10 16.62
CA ARG A 269 -26.10 -32.11 16.44
C ARG A 269 -26.47 -31.11 15.34
N PRO A 270 -25.95 -29.87 15.38
CA PRO A 270 -26.15 -28.92 14.29
C PRO A 270 -25.77 -29.46 12.91
N ILE A 271 -24.68 -30.23 12.78
CA ILE A 271 -24.26 -30.85 11.50
C ILE A 271 -25.27 -31.85 10.92
N ASP A 272 -26.13 -32.45 11.75
CA ASP A 272 -27.12 -33.44 11.30
C ASP A 272 -28.37 -32.76 10.69
N VAL A 273 -28.41 -31.42 10.68
CA VAL A 273 -29.51 -30.59 10.14
C VAL A 273 -28.94 -29.58 9.13
N PRO A 274 -29.54 -29.45 7.93
CA PRO A 274 -29.08 -28.45 6.97
C PRO A 274 -29.26 -27.04 7.52
N GLY A 275 -28.18 -26.26 7.55
CA GLY A 275 -28.20 -24.88 8.03
C GLY A 275 -26.81 -24.27 8.22
N PRO A 276 -26.71 -22.94 8.37
CA PRO A 276 -25.43 -22.24 8.48
C PRO A 276 -24.62 -22.67 9.72
N LEU A 277 -25.28 -23.02 10.82
CA LEU A 277 -24.58 -23.55 12.00
C LEU A 277 -23.98 -24.95 11.76
N GLY A 278 -24.67 -25.80 10.99
CA GLY A 278 -24.16 -27.12 10.61
C GLY A 278 -22.95 -27.00 9.69
N GLU A 279 -22.97 -26.06 8.73
CA GLU A 279 -21.81 -25.78 7.88
C GLU A 279 -20.60 -25.27 8.66
N VAL A 280 -20.82 -24.39 9.64
CA VAL A 280 -19.76 -23.90 10.51
C VAL A 280 -19.21 -25.02 11.39
N GLU A 281 -20.08 -25.83 11.99
CA GLU A 281 -19.66 -27.00 12.78
C GLU A 281 -18.85 -27.98 11.92
N MET A 282 -19.31 -28.27 10.69
CA MET A 282 -18.61 -29.13 9.74
C MET A 282 -17.21 -28.60 9.44
N LYS A 283 -17.07 -27.30 9.10
CA LYS A 283 -15.75 -26.69 8.86
C LYS A 283 -14.84 -26.73 10.09
N VAL A 284 -15.41 -26.58 11.29
CA VAL A 284 -14.65 -26.67 12.55
C VAL A 284 -14.24 -28.11 12.84
N LEU A 285 -15.12 -29.10 12.61
CA LEU A 285 -14.81 -30.51 12.75
C LEU A 285 -13.73 -30.94 11.75
N ASP A 286 -13.84 -30.55 10.48
CA ASP A 286 -12.81 -30.79 9.46
C ASP A 286 -11.45 -30.23 9.91
N LEU A 287 -11.44 -29.04 10.51
CA LEU A 287 -10.23 -28.42 11.05
C LEU A 287 -9.67 -29.20 12.26
N ILE A 288 -10.53 -29.69 13.16
CA ILE A 288 -10.12 -30.50 14.32
C ILE A 288 -9.62 -31.87 13.87
N GLU A 289 -10.26 -32.51 12.90
CA GLU A 289 -9.87 -33.81 12.35
C GLU A 289 -8.52 -33.71 11.63
N ALA A 290 -8.34 -32.69 10.80
CA ALA A 290 -7.06 -32.37 10.21
C ALA A 290 -5.96 -32.13 11.26
N GLU A 291 -6.28 -31.44 12.35
CA GLU A 291 -5.34 -31.21 13.45
C GLU A 291 -4.97 -32.50 14.19
N ARG A 292 -5.95 -33.36 14.46
CA ARG A 292 -5.73 -34.68 15.07
C ARG A 292 -4.88 -35.55 14.18
N GLN A 293 -5.13 -35.56 12.88
CA GLN A 293 -4.32 -36.33 11.93
C GLN A 293 -2.89 -35.78 11.89
N ARG A 294 -2.72 -34.46 11.87
CA ARG A 294 -1.41 -33.81 11.99
C ARG A 294 -0.69 -34.17 13.30
N ALA A 295 -1.42 -34.30 14.40
CA ALA A 295 -0.85 -34.74 15.68
C ALA A 295 -0.35 -36.20 15.61
N LYS A 296 -1.10 -37.10 14.98
CA LYS A 296 -0.63 -38.48 14.72
C LYS A 296 0.57 -38.52 13.77
N ASP A 297 0.58 -37.67 12.75
CA ASP A 297 1.70 -37.52 11.83
C ASP A 297 2.96 -37.03 12.57
N ARG A 298 2.81 -36.17 13.59
CA ARG A 298 3.92 -35.75 14.47
C ARG A 298 4.46 -36.89 15.32
N GLU A 299 3.59 -37.70 15.91
CA GLU A 299 3.98 -38.85 16.73
C GLU A 299 4.73 -39.90 15.90
N THR A 300 4.24 -40.19 14.69
CA THR A 300 4.86 -41.16 13.78
C THR A 300 6.17 -40.66 13.18
N ALA A 301 6.25 -39.38 12.79
CA ALA A 301 7.45 -38.81 12.20
C ALA A 301 8.51 -38.37 13.23
N GLY A 302 8.15 -38.27 14.52
CA GLY A 302 9.04 -37.78 15.59
C GLY A 302 9.47 -36.31 15.42
N ARG A 303 8.77 -35.53 14.60
CA ARG A 303 9.08 -34.12 14.31
C ARG A 303 7.82 -33.28 14.18
N LEU A 304 7.96 -31.97 14.37
CA LEU A 304 6.86 -31.02 14.17
C LEU A 304 6.44 -31.00 12.69
N VAL A 305 5.22 -31.44 12.40
CA VAL A 305 4.59 -31.39 11.07
C VAL A 305 3.80 -30.09 10.95
N ARG A 306 4.08 -29.32 9.88
CA ARG A 306 3.34 -28.10 9.51
C ARG A 306 1.99 -28.45 8.90
N PRO A 307 0.97 -27.58 8.99
CA PRO A 307 -0.33 -27.82 8.37
C PRO A 307 -0.27 -28.21 6.87
N MET A 308 0.62 -27.60 6.08
CA MET A 308 0.80 -27.90 4.66
C MET A 308 1.43 -29.27 4.37
N ASP A 309 2.18 -29.81 5.34
CA ASP A 309 2.94 -31.08 5.23
C ASP A 309 2.16 -32.26 5.84
N ALA A 310 0.96 -32.03 6.36
CA ALA A 310 0.11 -33.07 6.94
C ALA A 310 -0.35 -34.05 5.84
N SER A 311 -0.52 -35.33 6.21
CA SER A 311 -0.97 -36.37 5.29
C SER A 311 -2.39 -36.12 4.76
N SER A 312 -3.25 -35.53 5.60
CA SER A 312 -4.60 -35.11 5.24
C SER A 312 -4.63 -33.67 4.72
N GLN A 313 -5.29 -33.45 3.59
CA GLN A 313 -5.59 -32.11 3.10
C GLN A 313 -6.58 -31.41 4.04
N SER A 314 -6.27 -30.17 4.41
CA SER A 314 -7.10 -29.35 5.29
C SER A 314 -7.17 -27.92 4.76
N ALA A 315 -8.25 -27.21 5.07
CA ALA A 315 -8.41 -25.81 4.67
C ALA A 315 -7.25 -24.93 5.16
N LEU A 316 -6.71 -25.22 6.35
CA LEU A 316 -5.57 -24.51 6.92
C LEU A 316 -4.26 -24.88 6.22
N GLY A 317 -4.11 -26.14 5.79
CA GLY A 317 -3.00 -26.58 4.94
C GLY A 317 -3.04 -25.95 3.54
N ASP A 318 -4.21 -25.80 2.95
CA ASP A 318 -4.38 -25.13 1.66
C ASP A 318 -4.08 -23.64 1.74
N ALA A 319 -4.56 -22.97 2.80
CA ALA A 319 -4.22 -21.57 3.07
C ALA A 319 -2.70 -21.40 3.28
N GLU A 320 -2.04 -22.30 4.03
CA GLU A 320 -0.59 -22.26 4.22
C GLU A 320 0.16 -22.55 2.91
N ARG A 321 -0.30 -23.50 2.09
CA ARG A 321 0.28 -23.78 0.77
C ARG A 321 0.21 -22.57 -0.15
N GLN A 322 -0.94 -21.90 -0.21
CA GLN A 322 -1.10 -20.67 -0.98
C GLN A 322 -0.17 -19.57 -0.45
N ALA A 323 -0.12 -19.38 0.87
CA ALA A 323 0.78 -18.40 1.48
C ALA A 323 2.26 -18.69 1.21
N VAL A 324 2.68 -19.96 1.29
CA VAL A 324 4.06 -20.39 1.00
C VAL A 324 4.38 -20.27 -0.49
N ALA A 325 3.44 -20.56 -1.39
CA ALA A 325 3.61 -20.34 -2.82
C ALA A 325 3.82 -18.86 -3.13
N VAL A 326 2.99 -17.97 -2.55
CA VAL A 326 3.16 -16.52 -2.67
C VAL A 326 4.51 -16.08 -2.09
N PHE A 327 4.89 -16.59 -0.92
CA PHE A 327 6.17 -16.26 -0.30
C PHE A 327 7.38 -16.74 -1.11
N ASN A 328 7.34 -17.94 -1.69
CA ASN A 328 8.43 -18.46 -2.51
C ASN A 328 8.58 -17.67 -3.80
N ARG A 329 7.46 -17.30 -4.43
CA ARG A 329 7.45 -16.39 -5.57
C ARG A 329 8.12 -15.06 -5.22
N LEU A 330 7.72 -14.45 -4.09
CA LEU A 330 8.35 -13.23 -3.60
C LEU A 330 9.85 -13.42 -3.33
N LYS A 331 10.25 -14.56 -2.75
CA LYS A 331 11.66 -14.86 -2.46
C LYS A 331 12.50 -15.02 -3.73
N GLU A 332 11.95 -15.61 -4.78
CA GLU A 332 12.61 -15.71 -6.09
C GLU A 332 12.75 -14.33 -6.73
N GLU A 333 11.68 -13.53 -6.74
CA GLU A 333 11.71 -12.14 -7.21
C GLU A 333 12.74 -11.30 -6.44
N GLU A 334 12.84 -11.43 -5.11
CA GLU A 334 13.83 -10.72 -4.29
C GLU A 334 15.26 -11.23 -4.50
N LYS A 335 15.45 -12.52 -4.74
CA LYS A 335 16.77 -13.07 -5.09
C LYS A 335 17.26 -12.52 -6.43
N GLU A 336 16.37 -12.46 -7.42
CA GLU A 336 16.67 -11.84 -8.71
C GLU A 336 17.01 -10.36 -8.55
N ARG A 337 16.27 -9.62 -7.72
CA ARG A 337 16.62 -8.23 -7.40
C ARG A 337 17.96 -8.09 -6.72
N LEU A 338 18.26 -8.91 -5.71
CA LEU A 338 19.55 -8.88 -5.03
C LEU A 338 20.70 -9.26 -5.96
N TYR A 339 20.48 -10.20 -6.87
CA TYR A 339 21.46 -10.56 -7.90
C TYR A 339 21.70 -9.38 -8.85
N ASN A 340 20.62 -8.75 -9.33
CA ASN A 340 20.72 -7.57 -10.18
C ASN A 340 21.44 -6.43 -9.46
N ILE A 341 21.08 -6.10 -8.21
CA ILE A 341 21.75 -5.10 -7.36
C ILE A 341 23.24 -5.41 -7.22
N LYS A 342 23.61 -6.67 -6.93
CA LYS A 342 25.01 -7.08 -6.83
C LYS A 342 25.74 -6.91 -8.15
N LYS A 343 25.12 -7.29 -9.26
CA LYS A 343 25.66 -7.11 -10.61
C LYS A 343 25.92 -5.63 -10.90
N VAL A 344 24.98 -4.73 -10.61
CA VAL A 344 25.21 -3.25 -10.70
C VAL A 344 26.41 -2.83 -9.92
N LEU A 345 26.49 -3.31 -8.68
CA LEU A 345 27.47 -2.83 -7.71
C LEU A 345 28.84 -3.43 -8.00
N GLU A 346 28.92 -4.50 -8.81
CA GLU A 346 30.15 -5.06 -9.36
C GLU A 346 30.55 -4.37 -10.67
N GLU A 347 29.61 -4.10 -11.57
CA GLU A 347 29.86 -3.40 -12.84
C GLU A 347 30.19 -1.91 -12.65
N ASN A 348 29.54 -1.26 -11.68
CA ASN A 348 29.73 0.17 -11.37
C ASN A 348 30.49 0.38 -10.06
N ARG A 349 31.55 -0.40 -9.79
CA ARG A 349 32.41 -0.12 -8.62
C ARG A 349 33.11 1.22 -8.76
N PRO A 350 32.82 2.23 -7.93
CA PRO A 350 33.45 3.52 -8.06
C PRO A 350 34.98 3.46 -7.88
N MET A 351 35.49 2.51 -7.08
CA MET A 351 36.93 2.26 -6.95
C MET A 351 37.59 1.76 -8.25
N GLU A 352 36.88 1.02 -9.10
CA GLU A 352 37.42 0.50 -10.37
C GLU A 352 37.28 1.52 -11.51
N ALA A 353 36.18 2.27 -11.53
CA ALA A 353 35.94 3.31 -12.54
C ALA A 353 36.85 4.55 -12.34
N ASP A 354 36.97 5.06 -11.12
CA ASP A 354 37.88 6.18 -10.81
C ASP A 354 38.39 6.14 -9.36
N ARG A 355 39.57 5.56 -9.18
CA ARG A 355 40.22 5.39 -7.87
C ARG A 355 40.52 6.73 -7.16
N LYS A 356 40.60 7.84 -7.89
CA LYS A 356 40.89 9.17 -7.30
C LYS A 356 39.63 9.94 -6.94
N SER A 357 38.45 9.49 -7.37
CA SER A 357 37.18 10.08 -6.98
C SER A 357 36.95 9.94 -5.47
N LEU A 358 36.29 10.94 -4.86
CA LEU A 358 35.95 10.92 -3.43
C LEU A 358 35.14 9.67 -3.07
N LEU A 359 34.24 9.24 -3.96
CA LEU A 359 33.45 8.02 -3.79
C LEU A 359 34.35 6.76 -3.77
N GLY A 360 35.30 6.66 -4.70
CA GLY A 360 36.27 5.55 -4.74
C GLY A 360 37.18 5.49 -3.51
N LEU A 361 37.58 6.64 -2.96
CA LEU A 361 38.33 6.72 -1.70
C LEU A 361 37.49 6.27 -0.50
N THR A 362 36.23 6.69 -0.42
CA THR A 362 35.33 6.26 0.67
C THR A 362 35.01 4.78 0.60
N GLU A 363 34.83 4.23 -0.61
CA GLU A 363 34.65 2.79 -0.81
C GLU A 363 35.90 2.01 -0.38
N ALA A 364 37.09 2.42 -0.85
CA ALA A 364 38.35 1.77 -0.49
C ALA A 364 38.57 1.78 1.03
N PHE A 365 38.24 2.89 1.70
CA PHE A 365 38.30 2.99 3.14
C PHE A 365 37.28 2.08 3.83
N ALA A 366 36.01 2.08 3.39
CA ALA A 366 34.96 1.25 3.97
C ALA A 366 35.23 -0.25 3.78
N VAL A 367 35.66 -0.66 2.57
CA VAL A 367 36.07 -2.03 2.27
C VAL A 367 37.30 -2.41 3.10
N GLY A 368 38.27 -1.50 3.25
CA GLY A 368 39.42 -1.69 4.13
C GLY A 368 39.03 -1.88 5.60
N LEU A 369 38.07 -1.09 6.09
CA LEU A 369 37.57 -1.16 7.47
C LEU A 369 36.79 -2.46 7.73
N LEU A 370 36.02 -2.94 6.75
CA LEU A 370 35.24 -4.18 6.85
C LEU A 370 36.09 -5.45 6.62
N ARG A 371 36.95 -5.47 5.60
CA ARG A 371 37.79 -6.64 5.28
C ARG A 371 39.04 -6.73 6.14
N GLY A 372 39.59 -5.61 6.63
CA GLY A 372 40.78 -5.57 7.46
C GLY A 372 40.69 -6.48 8.68
N PRO A 373 39.64 -6.36 9.52
CA PRO A 373 39.43 -7.23 10.66
C PRO A 373 39.26 -8.70 10.27
N GLN A 374 38.56 -9.01 9.17
CA GLN A 374 38.38 -10.39 8.70
C GLN A 374 39.70 -11.02 8.25
N LEU A 375 40.54 -10.29 7.52
CA LEU A 375 41.88 -10.73 7.14
C LEU A 375 42.76 -10.91 8.38
N PHE A 376 42.68 -10.00 9.35
CA PHE A 376 43.40 -10.12 10.61
C PHE A 376 43.01 -11.38 11.38
N VAL A 377 41.70 -11.67 11.51
CA VAL A 377 41.21 -12.91 12.13
C VAL A 377 41.73 -14.14 11.38
N LYS A 378 41.69 -14.16 10.04
CA LYS A 378 42.25 -15.26 9.25
C LYS A 378 43.76 -15.46 9.46
N VAL A 379 44.52 -14.37 9.58
CA VAL A 379 45.96 -14.45 9.89
C VAL A 379 46.16 -15.01 11.29
N VAL A 380 45.40 -14.55 12.28
CA VAL A 380 45.46 -15.08 13.65
C VAL A 380 45.10 -16.55 13.69
N ASP A 381 44.05 -16.97 12.99
CA ASP A 381 43.65 -18.38 12.88
C ASP A 381 44.76 -19.21 12.23
N ARG A 382 45.40 -18.69 11.18
CA ARG A 382 46.52 -19.38 10.52
C ARG A 382 47.75 -19.46 11.40
N VAL A 383 48.07 -18.42 12.17
CA VAL A 383 49.15 -18.44 13.17
C VAL A 383 48.84 -19.43 14.28
N LYS A 384 47.59 -19.48 14.76
CA LYS A 384 47.14 -20.45 15.75
C LYS A 384 47.21 -21.87 15.22
N GLU A 385 46.90 -22.08 13.95
CA GLU A 385 47.09 -23.35 13.24
C GLU A 385 48.57 -23.72 13.17
N LEU A 386 49.47 -22.80 12.82
CA LEU A 386 50.92 -23.03 12.79
C LEU A 386 51.56 -23.24 14.18
N MET A 387 50.97 -22.67 15.23
CA MET A 387 51.41 -22.92 16.61
C MET A 387 50.87 -24.24 17.16
N LYS A 388 49.75 -24.73 16.61
CA LYS A 388 49.15 -26.02 16.95
C LYS A 388 49.60 -27.16 16.06
N SER A 389 50.15 -26.87 14.87
CA SER A 389 50.79 -27.87 14.06
C SER A 389 51.93 -28.44 14.88
N GLU A 390 51.79 -29.72 15.22
CA GLU A 390 52.78 -30.52 15.91
C GLU A 390 54.15 -30.34 15.23
N LYS A 391 55.24 -30.44 16.01
CA LYS A 391 56.59 -30.46 15.43
C LYS A 391 56.58 -31.49 14.30
N LEU A 392 57.10 -31.11 13.12
CA LEU A 392 57.16 -31.99 11.96
C LEU A 392 57.59 -33.38 12.43
N ASP A 393 56.79 -34.38 12.09
CA ASP A 393 57.14 -35.76 12.40
C ASP A 393 58.52 -36.04 11.81
N VAL A 394 59.37 -36.78 12.52
CA VAL A 394 60.79 -36.95 12.14
C VAL A 394 60.92 -37.50 10.71
N GLU A 395 59.93 -38.26 10.26
CA GLU A 395 59.83 -38.78 8.88
C GLU A 395 59.67 -37.68 7.82
N ASP A 396 58.92 -36.62 8.10
CA ASP A 396 58.73 -35.50 7.18
C ASP A 396 59.94 -34.56 7.16
N GLU A 397 60.65 -34.41 8.29
CA GLU A 397 61.96 -33.76 8.32
C GLU A 397 63.00 -34.52 7.48
N GLU A 398 63.03 -35.85 7.57
CA GLU A 398 63.91 -36.68 6.73
C GLU A 398 63.56 -36.58 5.25
N ARG A 399 62.26 -36.53 4.89
CA ARG A 399 61.82 -36.33 3.50
C ARG A 399 62.23 -34.97 2.96
N LEU A 400 62.11 -33.90 3.76
CA LEU A 400 62.54 -32.56 3.37
C LEU A 400 64.07 -32.46 3.22
N MET A 401 64.84 -33.08 4.13
CA MET A 401 66.30 -33.14 3.99
C MET A 401 66.75 -33.94 2.77
N ARG A 402 66.01 -34.98 2.36
CA ARG A 402 66.30 -35.72 1.12
C ARG A 402 65.99 -34.94 -0.16
N LEU A 403 65.04 -34.00 -0.11
CA LEU A 403 64.65 -33.20 -1.28
C LEU A 403 65.52 -31.93 -1.46
N ALA A 404 66.06 -31.37 -0.36
CA ALA A 404 66.88 -30.15 -0.38
C ALA A 404 68.13 -30.17 -1.30
N PRO A 405 68.88 -31.29 -1.49
CA PRO A 405 70.03 -31.29 -2.38
C PRO A 405 69.67 -31.14 -3.88
N SER A 406 68.42 -31.45 -4.27
CA SER A 406 67.99 -31.37 -5.67
C SER A 406 67.69 -29.94 -6.16
N LEU A 407 67.38 -29.01 -5.24
CA LEU A 407 67.03 -27.63 -5.60
C LEU A 407 68.26 -26.76 -5.88
N ASN A 408 69.37 -27.00 -5.17
CA ASN A 408 70.62 -26.24 -5.36
C ASN A 408 71.37 -26.61 -6.66
N ALA A 409 71.05 -27.75 -7.29
CA ALA A 409 71.64 -28.12 -8.58
C ALA A 409 70.96 -27.46 -9.79
N SER A 410 69.74 -26.92 -9.63
CA SER A 410 68.94 -26.39 -10.75
C SER A 410 69.05 -24.88 -10.99
N SER A 411 69.67 -24.11 -10.08
CA SER A 411 69.70 -22.64 -10.19
C SER A 411 70.85 -22.05 -11.01
N THR A 412 71.76 -22.89 -11.54
CA THR A 412 72.97 -22.44 -12.25
C THR A 412 72.85 -22.47 -13.79
N GLU A 413 71.73 -22.90 -14.38
CA GLU A 413 71.59 -23.08 -15.84
C GLU A 413 70.55 -22.19 -16.55
N MET A 414 70.04 -21.11 -15.94
CA MET A 414 69.10 -20.17 -16.61
C MET A 414 69.59 -18.71 -16.64
N LYS A 415 70.85 -18.51 -16.98
CA LYS A 415 71.31 -17.27 -17.65
C LYS A 415 71.52 -17.62 -19.11
N ASP A 416 71.09 -16.74 -20.00
CA ASP A 416 71.20 -16.84 -21.46
C ASP A 416 69.98 -17.47 -22.16
N VAL A 417 68.80 -16.87 -21.97
CA VAL A 417 67.87 -16.71 -23.10
C VAL A 417 67.50 -15.23 -23.17
N ASP A 418 68.39 -14.55 -23.87
CA ASP A 418 68.30 -13.19 -24.35
C ASP A 418 67.06 -12.97 -25.23
N SER A 419 66.64 -11.70 -25.21
CA SER A 419 66.04 -10.92 -26.28
C SER A 419 65.41 -11.69 -27.45
N ASP A 420 64.08 -11.59 -27.58
CA ASP A 420 63.41 -11.24 -28.83
C ASP A 420 61.91 -11.30 -28.62
N LEU A 421 61.26 -10.12 -28.54
CA LEU A 421 59.99 -9.83 -29.22
C LEU A 421 59.50 -8.44 -28.82
N GLU A 422 60.13 -7.48 -29.48
CA GLU A 422 59.55 -6.18 -29.80
C GLU A 422 58.21 -6.32 -30.54
N THR A 423 57.33 -5.36 -30.23
CA THR A 423 56.33 -4.77 -31.12
C THR A 423 55.22 -5.68 -31.68
N ARG A 424 54.01 -5.51 -31.17
CA ARG A 424 52.85 -5.37 -32.05
C ARG A 424 51.84 -4.40 -31.45
N SER A 425 51.77 -3.25 -32.12
CA SER A 425 50.71 -2.26 -31.97
C SER A 425 49.35 -2.89 -32.29
N THR A 426 48.36 -2.34 -31.59
CA THR A 426 46.94 -2.16 -31.91
C THR A 426 46.61 -2.11 -33.43
N PRO A 427 45.36 -2.43 -33.81
CA PRO A 427 44.23 -1.52 -33.57
C PRO A 427 43.30 -1.96 -32.44
#